data_AF-A0A956R6J0-F1
#
_entry.id   AF-A0A956R6J0-F1
#
_cell.length_a   1.000
_cell.length_b   1.000
_cell.length_c   1.000
_cell.angle_alpha   90.00
_cell.angle_beta   90.00
_cell.angle_gamma   90.00
#
_symmetry.space_group_name_H-M   'P 1'
#
loop_
_entity.id
_entity.type
_entity.pdbx_description
1 polymer ?
#
loop_
_entity_poly.entity_id
_entity_poly.type
_entity_poly.pdbx_seq_one_letter_code
_entity_poly.pdbx_strand_id
1 'polypeptide(L)'
;MVETEYMGGSRAKVWTYIILAVVLLVGTLVGNFALSNPDMARDGVDAFMGMPPWAFPAVVAVVGLLIFMLGLRLETDWPEGLGALMIAGAIAWGEMMLGWEKFQLGGMVVVPYVIPLVVFLALMAYSVARSR
;
A
#
# COMPACT_ATOMS: atom_id res chain seq x y z
N MET A 1 -25.80 8.38 9.15
CA MET A 1 -25.97 7.86 7.78
C MET A 1 -24.66 7.71 7.01
N VAL A 2 -23.58 8.38 7.40
CA VAL A 2 -22.25 8.25 6.75
C VAL A 2 -21.49 6.96 7.15
N GLU A 3 -21.70 6.46 8.36
CA GLU A 3 -20.97 5.28 8.88
C GLU A 3 -21.36 3.95 8.21
N THR A 4 -22.58 3.85 7.68
CA THR A 4 -23.08 2.64 6.99
C THR A 4 -22.47 2.48 5.60
N GLU A 5 -22.08 3.58 4.97
CA GLU A 5 -21.52 3.60 3.62
C GLU A 5 -20.01 3.28 3.66
N TYR A 6 -19.30 3.72 4.71
CA TYR A 6 -17.86 3.48 4.88
C TYR A 6 -17.48 2.16 5.57
N MET A 7 -18.40 1.44 6.22
CA MET A 7 -18.10 0.18 6.92
C MET A 7 -18.81 -1.06 6.37
N GLY A 8 -19.70 -0.90 5.38
CA GLY A 8 -20.51 -2.01 4.83
C GLY A 8 -21.40 -2.71 5.87
N GLY A 9 -22.05 -3.80 5.46
CA GLY A 9 -22.95 -4.60 6.31
C GLY A 9 -22.24 -5.30 7.48
N SER A 10 -22.98 -6.02 8.34
CA SER A 10 -22.41 -6.60 9.57
C SER A 10 -21.23 -7.54 9.33
N ARG A 11 -21.19 -8.23 8.17
CA ARG A 11 -20.06 -9.05 7.73
C ARG A 11 -18.82 -8.22 7.39
N ALA A 12 -19.00 -7.06 6.79
CA ALA A 12 -17.92 -6.18 6.36
C ALA A 12 -17.24 -5.50 7.55
N LYS A 13 -18.03 -5.19 8.60
CA LYS A 13 -17.51 -4.77 9.91
C LYS A 13 -16.59 -5.81 10.55
N VAL A 14 -16.96 -7.10 10.52
CA VAL A 14 -16.12 -8.19 11.05
C VAL A 14 -14.78 -8.27 10.33
N TRP A 15 -14.77 -8.16 9.00
CA TRP A 15 -13.53 -8.16 8.22
C TRP A 15 -12.65 -6.93 8.49
N THR A 16 -13.26 -5.74 8.60
CA THR A 16 -12.54 -4.53 9.00
C THR A 16 -11.87 -4.72 10.36
N TYR A 17 -12.57 -5.28 11.34
CA TYR A 17 -11.99 -5.58 12.65
C TYR A 17 -10.88 -6.62 12.59
N ILE A 18 -11.00 -7.67 11.76
CA ILE A 18 -9.94 -8.66 11.57
C ILE A 18 -8.68 -8.00 10.98
N ILE A 19 -8.82 -7.17 9.95
CA ILE A 19 -7.67 -6.49 9.34
C ILE A 19 -7.04 -5.54 10.35
N LEU A 20 -7.82 -4.71 11.03
CA LEU A 20 -7.32 -3.81 12.07
C LEU A 20 -6.65 -4.58 13.21
N ALA A 21 -7.21 -5.71 13.64
CA ALA A 21 -6.62 -6.56 14.66
C ALA A 21 -5.28 -7.14 14.19
N VAL A 22 -5.18 -7.63 12.94
CA VAL A 22 -3.92 -8.12 12.37
C VAL A 22 -2.88 -7.01 12.29
N VAL A 23 -3.26 -5.83 11.79
CA VAL A 23 -2.36 -4.66 11.71
C VAL A 23 -1.87 -4.25 13.09
N LEU A 24 -2.79 -4.17 14.06
CA LEU A 24 -2.45 -3.87 15.44
C LEU A 24 -1.49 -4.92 16.01
N LEU A 25 -1.78 -6.20 15.81
CA LEU A 25 -0.99 -7.30 16.34
C LEU A 25 0.41 -7.32 15.73
N VAL A 26 0.53 -7.16 14.41
CA VAL A 26 1.82 -7.03 13.70
C VAL A 26 2.57 -5.80 14.20
N GLY A 27 1.93 -4.63 14.27
CA GLY A 27 2.56 -3.39 14.74
C GLY A 27 3.04 -3.50 16.19
N THR A 28 2.26 -4.14 17.05
CA THR A 28 2.62 -4.36 18.46
C THR A 28 3.76 -5.36 18.58
N LEU A 29 3.77 -6.44 17.79
CA LEU A 29 4.86 -7.41 17.75
C LEU A 29 6.16 -6.75 17.28
N VAL A 30 6.12 -5.97 16.18
CA VAL A 30 7.28 -5.26 15.66
C VAL A 30 7.79 -4.23 16.66
N GLY A 31 6.90 -3.42 17.25
CA GLY A 31 7.27 -2.44 18.27
C GLY A 31 7.86 -3.09 19.52
N ASN A 32 7.24 -4.16 20.02
CA ASN A 32 7.75 -4.90 21.17
C ASN A 32 9.10 -5.57 20.87
N PHE A 33 9.26 -6.13 19.68
CA PHE A 33 10.52 -6.71 19.24
C PHE A 33 11.63 -5.66 19.15
N ALA A 34 11.33 -4.49 18.60
CA ALA A 34 12.26 -3.36 18.51
C ALA A 34 12.71 -2.86 19.90
N LEU A 35 11.80 -2.85 20.88
CA LEU A 35 12.10 -2.42 22.24
C LEU A 35 12.82 -3.50 23.07
N SER A 36 12.46 -4.77 22.89
CA SER A 36 12.99 -5.88 23.69
C SER A 36 14.32 -6.41 23.19
N ASN A 37 14.60 -6.29 21.88
CA ASN A 37 15.83 -6.78 21.24
C ASN A 37 16.40 -5.71 20.30
N PRO A 38 16.98 -4.63 20.83
CA PRO A 38 17.51 -3.54 20.02
C PRO A 38 18.64 -3.99 19.09
N ASP A 39 19.41 -5.02 19.46
CA ASP A 39 20.48 -5.57 18.63
C ASP A 39 19.92 -6.32 17.41
N MET A 40 18.91 -7.18 17.59
CA MET A 40 18.22 -7.82 16.45
C MET A 40 17.45 -6.82 15.59
N ALA A 41 16.95 -5.72 16.16
CA ALA A 41 16.32 -4.66 15.40
C ALA A 41 17.35 -3.90 14.55
N ARG A 42 18.56 -3.66 15.07
CA ARG A 42 19.69 -3.14 14.31
C ARG A 42 20.13 -4.11 13.22
N ASP A 43 20.29 -5.39 13.52
CA ASP A 43 20.62 -6.41 12.53
C ASP A 43 19.52 -6.54 11.47
N GLY A 44 18.25 -6.36 11.85
CA GLY A 44 17.12 -6.30 10.92
C GLY A 44 17.17 -5.08 10.01
N VAL A 45 17.49 -3.90 10.57
CA VAL A 45 17.71 -2.67 9.79
C VAL A 45 18.92 -2.82 8.89
N ASP A 46 20.03 -3.39 9.37
CA ASP A 46 21.24 -3.66 8.60
C ASP A 46 21.00 -4.72 7.52
N ALA A 47 20.17 -5.72 7.80
CA ALA A 47 19.69 -6.66 6.79
C ALA A 47 18.79 -5.97 5.76
N PHE A 48 17.91 -5.06 6.17
CA PHE A 48 17.14 -4.20 5.26
C PHE A 48 18.03 -3.28 4.43
N MET A 49 19.10 -2.72 5.02
CA MET A 49 20.11 -1.93 4.32
C MET A 49 21.00 -2.77 3.40
N GLY A 50 21.18 -4.06 3.71
CA GLY A 50 21.89 -5.04 2.89
C GLY A 50 21.04 -5.63 1.77
N MET A 51 19.72 -5.46 1.79
CA MET A 51 18.84 -5.85 0.69
C MET A 51 19.03 -4.91 -0.50
N PRO A 52 18.84 -5.40 -1.73
CA PRO A 52 18.80 -4.53 -2.90
C PRO A 52 17.76 -3.41 -2.71
N PRO A 53 18.04 -2.16 -3.10
CA PRO A 53 17.13 -1.03 -2.84
C PRO A 53 15.71 -1.20 -3.40
N TRP A 54 15.52 -2.09 -4.37
CA TRP A 54 14.22 -2.42 -4.97
C TRP A 54 13.39 -3.41 -4.13
N ALA A 55 13.98 -4.08 -3.15
CA ALA A 55 13.31 -5.11 -2.35
C ALA A 55 12.16 -4.51 -1.53
N PHE A 56 12.38 -3.35 -0.93
CA PHE A 56 11.36 -2.66 -0.15
C PHE A 56 10.12 -2.27 -0.99
N PRO A 57 10.24 -1.51 -2.09
CA PRO A 57 9.09 -1.19 -2.93
C PRO A 57 8.43 -2.44 -3.52
N ALA A 58 9.19 -3.51 -3.83
CA ALA A 58 8.60 -4.77 -4.28
C ALA A 58 7.71 -5.43 -3.22
N VAL A 59 8.17 -5.49 -1.96
CA VAL A 59 7.36 -6.01 -0.84
C VAL A 59 6.12 -5.16 -0.62
N VAL A 60 6.27 -3.82 -0.61
CA VAL A 60 5.14 -2.89 -0.47
C VAL A 60 4.11 -3.09 -1.59
N ALA A 61 4.57 -3.26 -2.84
CA ALA A 61 3.68 -3.54 -3.97
C ALA A 61 2.92 -4.86 -3.81
N VAL A 62 3.59 -5.93 -3.38
CA VAL A 62 2.96 -7.24 -3.17
C VAL A 62 1.93 -7.19 -2.05
N VAL A 63 2.28 -6.59 -0.91
CA VAL A 63 1.34 -6.44 0.21
C VAL A 63 0.16 -5.56 -0.19
N GLY A 64 0.42 -4.44 -0.87
CA GLY A 64 -0.61 -3.55 -1.40
C GLY A 64 -1.57 -4.26 -2.36
N LEU A 65 -1.04 -5.10 -3.26
CA LEU A 65 -1.84 -5.91 -4.17
C LEU A 65 -2.72 -6.91 -3.43
N LEU A 66 -2.21 -7.60 -2.43
CA LEU A 66 -2.99 -8.53 -1.63
C LEU A 66 -4.12 -7.82 -0.88
N ILE A 67 -3.84 -6.66 -0.27
CA ILE A 67 -4.85 -5.85 0.42
C ILE A 67 -5.90 -5.36 -0.59
N PHE A 68 -5.48 -4.88 -1.77
CA PHE A 68 -6.40 -4.46 -2.83
C PHE A 68 -7.30 -5.60 -3.28
N MET A 69 -6.73 -6.78 -3.57
CA MET A 69 -7.49 -7.97 -3.99
C MET A 69 -8.46 -8.48 -2.93
N LEU A 70 -8.10 -8.36 -1.64
CA LEU A 70 -9.00 -8.65 -0.54
C LEU A 70 -10.10 -7.60 -0.45
N GLY A 71 -9.77 -6.32 -0.61
CA GLY A 71 -10.71 -5.19 -0.67
C GLY A 71 -11.81 -5.41 -1.71
N LEU A 72 -11.45 -5.84 -2.93
CA LEU A 72 -12.40 -6.17 -4.01
C LEU A 72 -13.41 -7.27 -3.68
N ARG A 73 -13.23 -7.99 -2.56
CA ARG A 73 -14.13 -9.06 -2.09
C ARG A 73 -14.93 -8.64 -0.85
N LEU A 74 -14.67 -7.45 -0.32
CA LEU A 74 -15.33 -6.91 0.86
C LEU A 74 -16.35 -5.85 0.45
N GLU A 75 -17.41 -5.68 1.23
CA GLU A 75 -18.39 -4.61 0.99
C GLU A 75 -17.87 -3.22 1.41
N THR A 76 -16.64 -3.16 1.91
CA THR A 76 -16.03 -1.93 2.44
C THR A 76 -14.89 -1.48 1.53
N ASP A 77 -14.92 -0.21 1.12
CA ASP A 77 -14.01 0.30 0.08
C ASP A 77 -12.62 0.73 0.59
N TRP A 78 -12.44 0.91 1.90
CA TRP A 78 -11.17 1.41 2.45
C TRP A 78 -9.94 0.49 2.22
N PRO A 79 -10.05 -0.87 2.22
CA PRO A 79 -8.91 -1.73 1.93
C PRO A 79 -8.48 -1.60 0.46
N GLU A 80 -9.42 -1.39 -0.47
CA GLU A 80 -9.09 -1.11 -1.87
C GLU A 80 -8.29 0.19 -1.96
N GLY A 81 -8.77 1.26 -1.32
CA GLY A 81 -8.06 2.54 -1.28
C GLY A 81 -6.65 2.42 -0.71
N LEU A 82 -6.49 1.69 0.40
CA LEU A 82 -5.19 1.45 1.03
C LEU A 82 -4.26 0.63 0.13
N GLY A 83 -4.76 -0.45 -0.45
CA GLY A 83 -3.99 -1.30 -1.36
C GLY A 83 -3.54 -0.54 -2.62
N ALA A 84 -4.43 0.25 -3.22
CA ALA A 84 -4.13 1.10 -4.37
C ALA A 84 -3.06 2.16 -4.02
N LEU A 85 -3.15 2.77 -2.83
CA LEU A 85 -2.17 3.73 -2.35
C LEU A 85 -0.79 3.09 -2.15
N MET A 86 -0.72 1.89 -1.58
CA MET A 86 0.53 1.16 -1.39
C MET A 86 1.19 0.80 -2.72
N ILE A 87 0.41 0.34 -3.71
CA ILE A 87 0.93 0.04 -5.05
C ILE A 87 1.45 1.32 -5.71
N ALA A 88 0.70 2.41 -5.67
CA ALA A 88 1.12 3.69 -6.22
C ALA A 88 2.39 4.23 -5.54
N GLY A 89 2.48 4.13 -4.21
CA GLY A 89 3.66 4.51 -3.45
C GLY A 89 4.89 3.67 -3.79
N ALA A 90 4.72 2.36 -4.00
CA ALA A 90 5.80 1.48 -4.46
C ALA A 90 6.30 1.86 -5.86
N ILE A 91 5.39 2.25 -6.77
CA ILE A 91 5.75 2.72 -8.10
C ILE A 91 6.49 4.06 -8.03
N ALA A 92 5.99 5.01 -7.23
CA ALA A 92 6.65 6.30 -7.02
C ALA A 92 8.09 6.11 -6.50
N TRP A 93 8.28 5.18 -5.58
CA TRP A 93 9.61 4.82 -5.10
C TRP A 93 10.48 4.19 -6.21
N GLY A 94 9.91 3.30 -7.02
CA GLY A 94 10.58 2.72 -8.18
C GLY A 94 11.04 3.79 -9.19
N GLU A 95 10.23 4.80 -9.44
CA GLU A 95 10.59 5.92 -10.32
C GLU A 95 11.74 6.76 -9.77
N MET A 96 11.72 7.05 -8.46
CA MET A 96 12.81 7.76 -7.79
C MET A 96 14.12 6.98 -7.92
N MET A 97 14.07 5.65 -7.79
CA MET A 97 15.25 4.80 -7.94
C MET A 97 15.77 4.75 -9.38
N LEU A 98 14.88 4.80 -10.38
CA LEU A 98 15.26 4.80 -11.79
C LEU A 98 15.82 6.15 -12.26
N GLY A 99 15.88 7.17 -11.38
CA GLY A 99 16.42 8.48 -11.70
C GLY A 99 15.60 9.19 -12.79
N TRP A 100 14.31 8.84 -12.90
CA TRP A 100 13.39 9.52 -13.79
C TRP A 100 13.17 10.92 -13.23
N GLU A 101 13.92 11.91 -13.72
CA GLU A 101 13.82 13.29 -13.23
C GLU A 101 12.93 14.15 -14.14
N LYS A 102 13.00 13.98 -15.47
CA LYS A 102 12.22 14.73 -16.47
C LYS A 102 12.09 13.94 -17.77
N PHE A 103 10.87 13.70 -18.24
CA PHE A 103 10.62 13.29 -19.62
C PHE A 103 10.02 14.45 -20.40
N GLN A 104 10.59 14.74 -21.57
CA GLN A 104 9.95 15.62 -22.55
C GLN A 104 9.12 14.76 -23.50
N LEU A 105 7.80 14.86 -23.39
CA LEU A 105 6.86 14.16 -24.27
C LEU A 105 6.02 15.22 -24.98
N GLY A 106 6.25 15.40 -26.29
CA GLY A 106 5.55 16.42 -27.08
C GLY A 106 5.82 17.88 -26.66
N GLY A 107 6.99 18.19 -26.11
CA GLY A 107 7.35 19.53 -25.62
C GLY A 107 6.87 19.86 -24.20
N MET A 108 6.14 18.95 -23.54
CA MET A 108 5.77 19.07 -22.13
C MET A 108 6.74 18.29 -21.24
N VAL A 109 7.17 18.91 -20.15
CA VAL A 109 7.93 18.26 -19.07
C VAL A 109 6.94 17.48 -18.22
N VAL A 110 6.91 16.17 -18.37
CA VAL A 110 6.12 15.28 -17.51
C VAL A 110 6.93 15.02 -16.25
N VAL A 111 6.34 15.39 -15.11
CA VAL A 111 6.92 15.18 -13.79
C VAL A 111 6.71 13.70 -13.40
N PRO A 112 7.70 13.01 -12.82
CA PRO A 112 7.66 11.56 -12.55
C PRO A 112 6.40 11.09 -11.82
N TYR A 113 5.85 11.91 -10.93
CA TYR A 113 4.66 11.58 -10.13
C TYR A 113 3.36 11.33 -10.90
N VAL A 114 3.33 11.53 -12.22
CA VAL A 114 2.14 11.26 -13.04
C VAL A 114 1.82 9.77 -13.10
N ILE A 115 2.80 8.87 -13.23
CA ILE A 115 2.52 7.44 -13.36
C ILE A 115 1.94 6.84 -12.07
N PRO A 116 2.49 7.11 -10.87
CA PRO A 116 1.87 6.70 -9.61
C PRO A 116 0.43 7.18 -9.47
N LEU A 117 0.17 8.43 -9.86
CA LEU A 117 -1.17 9.01 -9.83
C LEU A 117 -2.12 8.30 -10.80
N VAL A 118 -1.68 8.04 -12.03
CA VAL A 118 -2.46 7.31 -13.04
C VAL A 118 -2.75 5.88 -12.57
N VAL A 119 -1.77 5.19 -11.99
CA VAL A 119 -1.97 3.83 -11.45
C VAL A 119 -2.97 3.84 -10.31
N PHE A 120 -2.86 4.77 -9.37
CA PHE A 120 -3.82 4.92 -8.28
C PHE A 120 -5.24 5.13 -8.83
N LEU A 121 -5.41 6.09 -9.75
CA LEU A 121 -6.72 6.40 -10.34
C LEU A 121 -7.27 5.23 -11.16
N ALA A 122 -6.42 4.50 -11.89
CA ALA A 122 -6.84 3.34 -12.66
C ALA A 122 -7.32 2.19 -11.76
N LEU A 123 -6.63 1.93 -10.64
CA LEU A 123 -7.04 0.93 -9.66
C LEU A 123 -8.35 1.30 -8.97
N MET A 124 -8.51 2.57 -8.58
CA MET A 124 -9.77 3.07 -8.01
C MET A 124 -10.91 3.03 -9.03
N ALA A 125 -10.65 3.39 -10.28
CA ALA A 125 -11.66 3.31 -11.34
C ALA A 125 -12.07 1.86 -11.62
N TYR A 126 -11.12 0.92 -11.60
CA TYR A 126 -11.39 -0.51 -11.72
C TYR A 126 -12.25 -1.01 -10.56
N SER A 127 -11.95 -0.59 -9.33
CA SER A 127 -12.70 -1.02 -8.16
C SER A 127 -14.15 -0.52 -8.21
N VAL A 128 -14.36 0.78 -8.51
CA VAL A 128 -15.69 1.37 -8.71
C VAL A 128 -16.47 0.69 -9.86
N ALA A 129 -15.80 0.35 -10.96
CA ALA A 129 -16.43 -0.33 -12.09
C ALA A 129 -16.87 -1.75 -11.75
N ARG A 130 -16.17 -2.42 -10.82
CA ARG A 130 -16.48 -3.78 -10.38
C ARG A 130 -17.53 -3.83 -9.27
N SER A 131 -17.64 -2.78 -8.48
CA SER A 131 -18.63 -2.66 -7.39
C SER A 131 -20.04 -2.26 -7.88
N ARG A 132 -20.23 -2.00 -9.18
CA ARG A 132 -21.54 -1.80 -9.84
C ARG A 132 -22.06 -3.09 -10.46
#